data_AF-A0A6S7K8E4-F1
#
_entry.id   AF-A0A6S7K8E4-F1
#
_cell.length_a   1.000
_cell.length_b   1.000
_cell.length_c   1.000
_cell.angle_alpha   90.00
_cell.angle_beta   90.00
_cell.angle_gamma   90.00
#
_symmetry.space_group_name_H-M   'P 1'
#
loop_
_entity.id
_entity.type
_entity.pdbx_description
1 polymer ?
#
loop_
_entity_poly.entity_id
_entity_poly.type
_entity_poly.pdbx_seq_one_letter_code
_entity_poly.pdbx_strand_id
1 'polypeptide(L)'
;MAGVYNPGISDHEMVYATMEENAIQYPSKVITFRSYKNIDEHKLHEDINSAPWHVGEIFDSIDDQYYYWNSLLTDVLNEHAPVKRMRVRAKDVPYMTEEWKAAIRMKRKFSKKFAKNPTDENLQLKKSCRNVASKLRRQSLKYYWKKKTEEMNHDARQFFKVFKPFLDSRASVVDDSVILLEKDGMEVKDQTKVAEYFVEYFTEIACEIGDPELLELFEGQLYDYKSVESIRNHKEIDNSPKFRVGKVRQDEVQLALENLKVSKSCGYDGLPNRLLKLISGRLTPSLTQMFNACIQDNYWPVQWKKGEW
;
A
#
# COMPACT_ATOMS: atom_id res chain seq x y z
N MET A 1 38.20 1.51 -16.40
CA MET A 1 39.42 1.30 -17.22
C MET A 1 39.70 -0.18 -17.28
N ALA A 2 39.99 -0.77 -18.43
CA ALA A 2 40.41 -2.17 -18.51
C ALA A 2 41.75 -2.25 -19.24
N GLY A 3 42.59 -3.19 -18.85
CA GLY A 3 43.94 -3.30 -19.35
C GLY A 3 44.58 -4.63 -19.01
N VAL A 4 45.80 -4.79 -19.50
CA VAL A 4 46.62 -5.97 -19.31
C VAL A 4 47.88 -5.53 -18.58
N TYR A 5 48.21 -6.22 -17.50
CA TYR A 5 49.38 -5.94 -16.67
C TYR A 5 50.23 -7.21 -16.60
N ASN A 6 51.50 -7.13 -16.97
CA ASN A 6 52.42 -8.25 -16.81
C ASN A 6 53.04 -8.17 -15.40
N PRO A 7 52.69 -9.08 -14.47
CA PRO A 7 53.17 -9.00 -13.11
C PRO A 7 54.59 -9.54 -12.93
N GLY A 8 55.23 -10.08 -13.98
CA GLY A 8 56.62 -10.59 -13.94
C GLY A 8 56.85 -11.83 -13.08
N ILE A 9 55.79 -12.36 -12.47
CA ILE A 9 55.80 -13.54 -11.60
C ILE A 9 55.04 -14.74 -12.20
N SER A 10 54.48 -14.57 -13.39
CA SER A 10 53.74 -15.60 -14.14
C SER A 10 53.87 -15.34 -15.63
N ASP A 11 53.89 -16.42 -16.41
CA ASP A 11 53.92 -16.39 -17.87
C ASP A 11 52.57 -15.92 -18.47
N HIS A 12 51.57 -15.70 -17.63
CA HIS A 12 50.27 -15.15 -18.01
C HIS A 12 50.16 -13.67 -17.65
N GLU A 13 49.75 -12.86 -18.62
CA GLU A 13 49.45 -11.46 -18.38
C GLU A 13 48.14 -11.33 -17.56
N MET A 14 48.16 -10.50 -16.52
CA MET A 14 47.00 -10.24 -15.68
C MET A 14 46.07 -9.26 -16.40
N VAL A 15 44.92 -9.76 -16.84
CA VAL A 15 43.84 -8.90 -17.33
C VAL A 15 43.12 -8.29 -16.12
N TYR A 16 43.05 -6.97 -16.08
CA TYR A 16 42.35 -6.25 -15.02
C TYR A 16 41.33 -5.27 -15.59
N ALA A 17 40.28 -5.02 -14.83
CA ALA A 17 39.31 -3.97 -15.08
C ALA A 17 39.00 -3.24 -13.79
N THR A 18 39.15 -1.92 -13.80
CA THR A 18 38.66 -1.01 -12.77
C THR A 18 37.33 -0.43 -13.23
N MET A 19 36.31 -0.59 -12.39
CA MET A 19 34.97 -0.07 -12.63
C MET A 19 34.72 1.04 -11.60
N GLU A 20 34.59 2.27 -12.08
CA GLU A 20 34.28 3.45 -11.25
C GLU A 20 32.75 3.62 -11.11
N GLU A 21 32.07 2.54 -10.78
CA GLU A 21 30.62 2.59 -10.57
C GLU A 21 30.30 2.88 -9.11
N ASN A 22 29.54 3.95 -8.90
CA ASN A 22 28.89 4.19 -7.62
C ASN A 22 27.71 3.23 -7.49
N ALA A 23 27.65 2.51 -6.37
CA ALA A 23 26.52 1.63 -6.10
C ALA A 23 25.20 2.42 -6.15
N ILE A 24 24.27 2.01 -7.02
CA ILE A 24 22.94 2.61 -7.13
C ILE A 24 22.28 2.62 -5.74
N GLN A 25 22.04 3.81 -5.21
CA GLN A 25 21.33 3.98 -3.95
C GLN A 25 19.84 4.12 -4.25
N TYR A 26 19.07 3.07 -3.94
CA TYR A 26 17.61 3.17 -3.99
C TYR A 26 17.13 4.24 -3.00
N PRO A 27 16.22 5.14 -3.42
CA PRO A 27 15.67 6.14 -2.53
C PRO A 27 14.97 5.46 -1.34
N SER A 28 15.00 6.13 -0.20
CA SER A 28 14.23 5.69 0.96
C SER A 28 12.80 6.21 0.85
N LYS A 29 11.81 5.36 1.12
CA LYS A 29 10.41 5.76 1.28
C LYS A 29 9.99 5.68 2.73
N VAL A 30 9.05 6.52 3.15
CA VAL A 30 8.43 6.44 4.48
C VAL A 30 7.13 5.68 4.32
N ILE A 31 6.99 4.58 5.06
CA ILE A 31 5.73 3.85 5.16
C ILE A 31 5.05 4.17 6.49
N THR A 32 3.72 4.22 6.46
CA THR A 32 2.85 4.42 7.62
C THR A 32 2.12 3.11 7.90
N PHE A 33 2.08 2.66 9.16
CA PHE A 33 1.43 1.40 9.55
C PHE A 33 0.97 1.44 11.01
N ARG A 34 -0.07 0.69 11.37
CA ARG A 34 -0.48 0.51 12.77
C ARG A 34 0.40 -0.53 13.49
N SER A 35 0.82 -0.23 14.72
CA SER A 35 1.74 -1.07 15.48
C SER A 35 1.01 -2.02 16.41
N TYR A 36 1.04 -3.32 16.11
CA TYR A 36 0.43 -4.39 16.92
C TYR A 36 1.33 -4.96 18.03
N LYS A 37 2.48 -4.33 18.31
CA LYS A 37 3.55 -4.96 19.11
C LYS A 37 3.15 -5.18 20.57
N ASN A 38 2.36 -4.25 21.11
CA ASN A 38 1.99 -4.20 22.52
C ASN A 38 0.46 -4.14 22.67
N ILE A 39 -0.28 -4.75 21.74
CA ILE A 39 -1.74 -4.73 21.79
C ILE A 39 -2.20 -5.62 22.95
N ASP A 40 -3.01 -5.06 23.84
CA ASP A 40 -3.74 -5.81 24.85
C ASP A 40 -5.15 -6.06 24.29
N GLU A 41 -5.39 -7.27 23.80
CA GLU A 41 -6.66 -7.60 23.15
C GLU A 41 -7.85 -7.51 24.11
N HIS A 42 -7.64 -7.85 25.40
CA HIS A 42 -8.70 -7.77 26.39
C HIS A 42 -9.10 -6.31 26.63
N LYS A 43 -8.11 -5.44 26.89
CA LYS A 43 -8.36 -4.02 27.10
C LYS A 43 -8.95 -3.35 25.86
N LEU A 44 -8.47 -3.71 24.66
CA LEU A 44 -9.03 -3.22 23.40
C LEU A 44 -10.50 -3.61 23.25
N HIS A 45 -10.86 -4.87 23.53
CA HIS A 45 -12.25 -5.31 23.47
C HIS A 45 -13.12 -4.61 24.52
N GLU A 46 -12.60 -4.38 25.72
CA GLU A 46 -13.28 -3.63 26.78
C GLU A 46 -13.57 -2.18 26.35
N ASP A 47 -12.57 -1.48 25.81
CA ASP A 47 -12.69 -0.08 25.37
C ASP A 47 -13.64 0.07 24.16
N ILE A 48 -13.66 -0.91 23.25
CA ILE A 48 -14.62 -0.92 22.14
C ILE A 48 -16.05 -1.19 22.63
N ASN A 49 -16.23 -2.05 23.63
CA ASN A 49 -17.56 -2.32 24.20
C ASN A 49 -18.10 -1.15 25.02
N SER A 50 -17.22 -0.40 25.69
CA SER A 50 -17.60 0.75 26.51
C SER A 50 -17.76 2.04 25.71
N ALA A 51 -17.27 2.07 24.46
CA ALA A 51 -17.42 3.22 23.58
C ALA A 51 -18.91 3.57 23.33
N PRO A 52 -19.29 4.85 23.42
CA PRO A 52 -20.69 5.29 23.35
C PRO A 52 -21.19 5.40 21.92
N TRP A 53 -21.21 4.29 21.17
CA TRP A 53 -21.60 4.27 19.73
C TRP A 53 -22.97 4.90 19.45
N HIS A 54 -23.93 4.66 20.35
CA HIS A 54 -25.32 5.12 20.25
C HIS A 54 -25.45 6.65 20.28
N VAL A 55 -24.46 7.39 20.82
CA VAL A 55 -24.48 8.85 20.83
C VAL A 55 -24.43 9.42 19.41
N GLY A 56 -23.88 8.66 18.46
CA GLY A 56 -23.90 9.02 17.04
C GLY A 56 -25.32 9.17 16.49
N GLU A 57 -26.32 8.47 17.03
CA GLU A 57 -27.71 8.52 16.53
C GLU A 57 -28.39 9.88 16.72
N ILE A 58 -27.82 10.75 17.56
CA ILE A 58 -28.35 12.08 17.83
C ILE A 58 -28.16 13.00 16.60
N PHE A 59 -27.23 12.68 15.70
CA PHE A 59 -26.98 13.47 14.52
C PHE A 59 -27.98 13.14 13.39
N ASP A 60 -28.56 14.18 12.80
CA ASP A 60 -29.51 14.04 11.69
C ASP A 60 -28.84 13.61 10.38
N SER A 61 -27.56 13.94 10.21
CA SER A 61 -26.79 13.62 9.00
C SER A 61 -26.02 12.32 9.17
N ILE A 62 -26.23 11.37 8.25
CA ILE A 62 -25.45 10.11 8.17
C ILE A 62 -23.94 10.37 8.08
N ASP A 63 -23.50 11.45 7.44
CA ASP A 63 -22.08 11.81 7.42
C ASP A 63 -21.54 12.17 8.81
N ASP A 64 -22.33 12.89 9.61
CA ASP A 64 -21.95 13.27 10.97
C ASP A 64 -22.00 12.05 11.91
N GLN A 65 -22.99 11.17 11.74
CA GLN A 65 -23.05 9.88 12.45
C GLN A 65 -21.78 9.07 12.17
N TYR A 66 -21.40 8.93 10.90
CA TYR A 66 -20.20 8.20 10.52
C TYR A 66 -18.92 8.91 10.99
N TYR A 67 -18.83 10.23 10.89
CA TYR A 67 -17.68 10.99 11.36
C TYR A 67 -17.44 10.77 12.86
N TYR A 68 -18.50 10.86 13.67
CA TYR A 68 -18.45 10.56 15.10
C TYR A 68 -17.99 9.12 15.35
N TRP A 69 -18.63 8.14 14.70
CA TRP A 69 -18.27 6.72 14.81
C TRP A 69 -16.80 6.47 14.46
N ASN A 70 -16.33 7.02 13.34
CA ASN A 70 -14.97 6.83 12.86
C ASN A 70 -13.94 7.51 13.76
N SER A 71 -14.29 8.66 14.35
CA SER A 71 -13.43 9.36 15.31
C SER A 71 -13.26 8.55 16.59
N LEU A 72 -14.36 8.08 17.18
CA LEU A 72 -14.32 7.20 18.36
C LEU A 72 -13.48 5.96 18.12
N LEU A 73 -13.73 5.26 17.01
CA LEU A 73 -12.97 4.07 16.66
C LEU A 73 -11.48 4.42 16.50
N THR A 74 -11.17 5.50 15.78
CA THR A 74 -9.79 5.92 15.55
C THR A 74 -9.05 6.23 16.84
N ASP A 75 -9.70 6.87 17.81
CA ASP A 75 -9.11 7.22 19.11
C ASP A 75 -8.78 5.97 19.93
N VAL A 76 -9.74 5.06 20.07
CA VAL A 76 -9.50 3.76 20.74
C VAL A 76 -8.36 3.01 20.04
N LEU A 77 -8.37 2.95 18.70
CA LEU A 77 -7.33 2.26 17.96
C LEU A 77 -5.97 2.95 18.05
N ASN A 78 -5.90 4.26 18.26
CA ASN A 78 -4.64 4.98 18.43
C ASN A 78 -4.00 4.70 19.79
N GLU A 79 -4.80 4.45 20.84
CA GLU A 79 -4.30 4.01 22.15
C GLU A 79 -3.70 2.60 22.06
N HIS A 80 -4.43 1.66 21.44
CA HIS A 80 -4.06 0.24 21.44
C HIS A 80 -3.13 -0.19 20.30
N ALA A 81 -3.30 0.42 19.13
CA ALA A 81 -2.58 0.11 17.89
C ALA A 81 -2.14 1.40 17.16
N PRO A 82 -1.26 2.20 17.80
CA PRO A 82 -0.88 3.52 17.29
C PRO A 82 -0.27 3.44 15.90
N VAL A 83 -0.58 4.46 15.10
CA VAL A 83 0.05 4.67 13.79
C VAL A 83 1.52 5.04 13.98
N LYS A 84 2.40 4.32 13.27
CA LYS A 84 3.84 4.55 13.25
C LYS A 84 4.33 4.76 11.83
N ARG A 85 5.41 5.52 11.73
CA ARG A 85 6.12 5.78 10.47
C ARG A 85 7.49 5.13 10.49
N MET A 86 7.88 4.49 9.40
CA MET A 86 9.20 3.89 9.27
C MET A 86 9.80 4.19 7.90
N ARG A 87 11.06 4.60 7.90
CA ARG A 87 11.85 4.74 6.68
C ARG A 87 12.34 3.37 6.22
N VAL A 88 11.94 2.98 5.02
CA VAL A 88 12.35 1.74 4.35
C VAL A 88 13.02 2.06 3.01
N ARG A 89 13.75 1.09 2.44
CA ARG A 89 14.24 1.23 1.06
C ARG A 89 13.07 1.04 0.10
N ALA A 90 13.05 1.75 -1.01
CA ALA A 90 12.04 1.56 -2.05
C ALA A 90 12.04 0.11 -2.57
N LYS A 91 13.23 -0.46 -2.77
CA LYS A 91 13.44 -1.83 -3.25
C LYS A 91 14.53 -2.54 -2.44
N ASP A 92 14.28 -3.79 -2.08
CA ASP A 92 15.32 -4.68 -1.53
C ASP A 92 16.29 -5.11 -2.66
N VAL A 93 17.53 -5.42 -2.30
CA VAL A 93 18.48 -5.96 -3.30
C VAL A 93 18.07 -7.37 -3.72
N PRO A 94 18.28 -7.77 -4.98
CA PRO A 94 17.81 -9.09 -5.49
C PRO A 94 18.38 -10.31 -4.74
N TYR A 95 19.54 -10.16 -4.12
CA TYR A 95 20.23 -11.20 -3.34
C TYR A 95 19.96 -11.10 -1.83
N MET A 96 18.93 -10.37 -1.41
CA MET A 96 18.55 -10.28 0.00
C MET A 96 17.90 -11.59 0.47
N THR A 97 18.38 -12.17 1.56
CA THR A 97 17.80 -13.38 2.18
C THR A 97 17.30 -13.08 3.60
N GLU A 98 16.39 -13.90 4.13
CA GLU A 98 15.85 -13.70 5.48
C GLU A 98 16.92 -13.86 6.57
N GLU A 99 17.87 -14.78 6.40
CA GLU A 99 19.01 -14.96 7.32
C GLU A 99 19.90 -13.72 7.31
N TRP A 100 20.19 -13.16 6.13
CA TRP A 100 20.98 -11.95 6.02
C TRP A 100 20.23 -10.74 6.61
N LYS A 101 18.92 -10.60 6.35
CA LYS A 101 18.06 -9.58 7.00
C LYS A 101 18.12 -9.70 8.52
N ALA A 102 18.01 -10.91 9.06
CA ALA A 102 18.11 -11.17 10.50
C ALA A 102 19.47 -10.76 11.06
N ALA A 103 20.57 -11.09 10.37
CA ALA A 103 21.91 -10.69 10.79
C ALA A 103 22.12 -9.17 10.74
N ILE A 104 21.54 -8.45 9.77
CA ILE A 104 21.54 -6.98 9.74
C ILE A 104 20.80 -6.43 10.96
N ARG A 105 19.64 -7.00 11.33
CA ARG A 105 18.90 -6.60 12.55
C ARG A 105 19.76 -6.77 13.81
N MET A 106 20.44 -7.90 13.95
CA MET A 106 21.34 -8.17 15.08
C MET A 106 22.55 -7.23 15.11
N LYS A 107 23.19 -6.98 13.96
CA LYS A 107 24.26 -5.97 13.82
C LYS A 107 23.80 -4.61 14.33
N ARG A 108 22.60 -4.15 13.93
CA ARG A 108 22.02 -2.87 14.39
C ARG A 108 21.73 -2.88 15.88
N LYS A 109 21.13 -3.95 16.41
CA LYS A 109 20.83 -4.14 17.84
C LYS A 109 22.09 -3.98 18.69
N PHE A 110 23.17 -4.70 18.40
CA PHE A 110 24.39 -4.63 19.19
C PHE A 110 25.22 -3.38 18.94
N SER A 111 25.11 -2.75 17.76
CA SER A 111 25.70 -1.42 17.55
C SER A 111 25.04 -0.37 18.46
N LYS A 112 23.71 -0.39 18.59
CA LYS A 112 22.98 0.47 19.54
C LYS A 112 23.30 0.12 21.00
N LYS A 113 23.33 -1.18 21.33
CA LYS A 113 23.67 -1.64 22.69
C LYS A 113 25.05 -1.16 23.13
N PHE A 114 26.07 -1.31 22.28
CA PHE A 114 27.42 -0.84 22.56
C PHE A 114 27.49 0.70 22.67
N ALA A 115 26.77 1.43 21.81
CA ALA A 115 26.71 2.89 21.90
C ALA A 115 26.10 3.38 23.23
N LYS A 116 25.13 2.63 23.78
CA LYS A 116 24.50 2.93 25.08
C LYS A 116 25.33 2.44 26.27
N ASN A 117 25.98 1.28 26.14
CA ASN A 117 26.77 0.65 27.19
C ASN A 117 28.08 0.07 26.62
N PRO A 118 29.16 0.86 26.59
CA PRO A 118 30.44 0.46 26.00
C PRO A 118 31.24 -0.50 26.91
N THR A 119 30.86 -1.78 26.92
CA THR A 119 31.64 -2.86 27.57
C THR A 119 32.37 -3.72 26.54
N ASP A 120 33.41 -4.44 26.98
CA ASP A 120 34.14 -5.38 26.13
C ASP A 120 33.25 -6.49 25.58
N GLU A 121 32.35 -7.04 26.39
CA GLU A 121 31.35 -8.00 25.93
C GLU A 121 30.47 -7.42 24.81
N ASN A 122 29.96 -6.20 24.99
CA ASN A 122 29.15 -5.54 23.97
C ASN A 122 29.96 -5.21 22.71
N LEU A 123 31.25 -4.90 22.84
CA LEU A 123 32.17 -4.69 21.72
C LEU A 123 32.41 -5.99 20.95
N GLN A 124 32.64 -7.11 21.65
CA GLN A 124 32.80 -8.43 21.05
C GLN A 124 31.53 -8.85 20.30
N LEU A 125 30.35 -8.68 20.91
CA LEU A 125 29.06 -8.96 20.27
C LEU A 125 28.84 -8.08 19.02
N LYS A 126 29.16 -6.78 19.11
CA LYS A 126 29.10 -5.86 17.96
C LYS A 126 30.02 -6.34 16.81
N LYS A 127 31.26 -6.71 17.11
CA LYS A 127 32.23 -7.23 16.13
C LYS A 127 31.73 -8.54 15.52
N SER A 128 31.29 -9.50 16.34
CA SER A 128 30.77 -10.79 15.91
C SER A 128 29.58 -10.65 14.96
N CYS A 129 28.54 -9.90 15.36
CA CYS A 129 27.37 -9.69 14.50
C CYS A 129 27.69 -8.92 13.22
N ARG A 130 28.64 -7.97 13.24
CA ARG A 130 29.14 -7.30 12.02
C ARG A 130 29.77 -8.31 11.06
N ASN A 131 30.61 -9.21 11.58
CA ASN A 131 31.31 -10.21 10.78
C ASN A 131 30.32 -11.22 10.17
N VAL A 132 29.35 -11.71 10.97
CA VAL A 132 28.27 -12.59 10.49
C VAL A 132 27.46 -11.93 9.37
N ALA A 133 26.99 -10.69 9.57
CA ALA A 133 26.23 -9.97 8.55
C ALA A 133 27.04 -9.73 7.26
N SER A 134 28.36 -9.52 7.38
CA SER A 134 29.25 -9.36 6.22
C SER A 134 29.54 -10.68 5.50
N LYS A 135 29.66 -11.79 6.25
CA LYS A 135 29.77 -13.14 5.70
C LYS A 135 28.51 -13.52 4.92
N LEU A 136 27.33 -13.36 5.51
CA LEU A 136 26.06 -13.67 4.85
C LEU A 136 25.85 -12.82 3.60
N ARG A 137 26.14 -11.51 3.65
CA ARG A 137 26.11 -10.66 2.44
C ARG A 137 26.93 -11.26 1.30
N ARG A 138 28.18 -11.65 1.58
CA ARG A 138 29.09 -12.22 0.57
C ARG A 138 28.57 -13.55 0.03
N GLN A 139 28.04 -14.40 0.91
CA GLN A 139 27.47 -15.69 0.53
C GLN A 139 26.23 -15.51 -0.36
N SER A 140 25.27 -14.66 0.05
CA SER A 140 24.06 -14.41 -0.73
C SER A 140 24.38 -13.76 -2.08
N LEU A 141 25.30 -12.80 -2.11
CA LEU A 141 25.76 -12.17 -3.35
C LEU A 141 26.40 -13.19 -4.30
N LYS A 142 27.33 -14.01 -3.78
CA LYS A 142 28.02 -15.05 -4.57
C LYS A 142 27.04 -16.09 -5.10
N TYR A 143 26.13 -16.57 -4.26
CA TYR A 143 25.14 -17.57 -4.64
C TYR A 143 24.19 -17.04 -5.71
N TYR A 144 23.65 -15.83 -5.51
CA TYR A 144 22.76 -15.19 -6.48
C TYR A 144 23.40 -15.06 -7.86
N TRP A 145 24.62 -14.52 -7.93
CA TRP A 145 25.30 -14.35 -9.21
C TRP A 145 25.75 -15.66 -9.84
N LYS A 146 26.22 -16.63 -9.03
CA LYS A 146 26.55 -17.96 -9.54
C LYS A 146 25.33 -18.60 -10.22
N LYS A 147 24.19 -18.62 -9.51
CA LYS A 147 22.93 -19.17 -10.01
C LYS A 147 22.46 -18.42 -11.27
N LYS A 148 22.53 -17.08 -11.27
CA LYS A 148 22.13 -16.28 -12.43
C LYS A 148 22.98 -16.56 -13.66
N THR A 149 24.30 -16.65 -13.51
CA THR A 149 25.18 -17.00 -14.63
C THR A 149 24.88 -18.40 -15.15
N GLU A 150 24.69 -19.39 -14.27
CA GLU A 150 24.34 -20.76 -14.66
C GLU A 150 23.01 -20.84 -15.43
N GLU A 151 21.98 -20.11 -15.00
CA GLU A 151 20.67 -20.03 -15.67
C GLU A 151 20.75 -19.41 -17.07
N MET A 152 21.76 -18.57 -17.33
CA MET A 152 21.81 -17.67 -18.49
C MET A 152 22.94 -18.01 -19.47
N ASN A 153 23.68 -19.10 -19.20
CA ASN A 153 24.82 -19.55 -20.02
C ASN A 153 24.46 -19.85 -21.49
N HIS A 154 23.17 -19.98 -21.82
CA HIS A 154 22.71 -20.32 -23.17
C HIS A 154 22.11 -19.13 -23.95
N ASP A 155 21.95 -17.95 -23.33
CA ASP A 155 21.35 -16.77 -23.99
C ASP A 155 22.08 -15.48 -23.61
N ALA A 156 22.97 -15.04 -24.52
CA ALA A 156 23.73 -13.81 -24.36
C ALA A 156 22.83 -12.56 -24.24
N ARG A 157 21.66 -12.53 -24.88
CA ARG A 157 20.74 -11.37 -24.77
C ARG A 157 20.18 -11.24 -23.37
N GLN A 158 19.83 -12.36 -22.75
CA GLN A 158 19.39 -12.36 -21.36
C GLN A 158 20.52 -11.92 -20.43
N PHE A 159 21.74 -12.42 -20.64
CA PHE A 159 22.92 -11.99 -19.88
C PHE A 159 23.05 -10.45 -19.91
N PHE A 160 23.10 -9.85 -21.11
CA PHE A 160 23.18 -8.39 -21.22
C PHE A 160 21.98 -7.69 -20.58
N LYS A 161 20.75 -8.22 -20.67
CA LYS A 161 19.58 -7.63 -20.00
C LYS A 161 19.72 -7.57 -18.48
N VAL A 162 20.31 -8.58 -17.83
CA VAL A 162 20.48 -8.62 -16.36
C VAL A 162 21.66 -7.79 -15.89
N PHE A 163 22.76 -7.76 -16.66
CA PHE A 163 23.97 -7.05 -16.28
C PHE A 163 23.96 -5.57 -16.72
N LYS A 164 23.23 -5.20 -17.79
CA LYS A 164 23.15 -3.82 -18.29
C LYS A 164 22.70 -2.80 -17.23
N PRO A 165 21.71 -3.05 -16.36
CA PRO A 165 21.35 -2.11 -15.29
C PRO A 165 22.47 -1.83 -14.28
N PHE A 166 23.48 -2.71 -14.21
CA PHE A 166 24.66 -2.50 -13.39
C PHE A 166 25.75 -1.79 -14.20
N LEU A 167 25.96 -2.17 -15.47
CA LEU A 167 27.02 -1.67 -16.34
C LEU A 167 26.75 -0.30 -16.99
N ASP A 168 25.48 0.10 -17.07
CA ASP A 168 25.06 1.33 -17.76
C ASP A 168 24.58 2.35 -16.73
N SER A 169 25.40 3.36 -16.47
CA SER A 169 25.10 4.45 -15.53
C SER A 169 23.87 5.29 -15.93
N ARG A 170 23.40 5.15 -17.18
CA ARG A 170 22.17 5.77 -17.71
C ARG A 170 20.92 4.92 -17.53
N ALA A 171 21.03 3.66 -17.09
CA ALA A 171 19.90 2.88 -16.63
C ALA A 171 19.45 3.37 -15.24
N SER A 172 19.24 4.68 -15.11
CA SER A 172 18.58 5.27 -13.96
C SER A 172 17.22 4.61 -13.82
N VAL A 173 16.93 4.16 -12.60
CA VAL A 173 15.63 3.73 -12.10
C VAL A 173 14.52 4.41 -12.90
N VAL A 174 13.99 3.71 -13.91
CA VAL A 174 12.71 4.10 -14.49
C VAL A 174 11.73 3.84 -13.37
N ASP A 175 11.24 4.92 -12.78
CA ASP A 175 10.20 4.82 -11.77
C ASP A 175 8.95 4.35 -12.49
N ASP A 176 8.62 3.06 -12.36
CA ASP A 176 7.47 2.43 -13.03
C ASP A 176 6.13 3.11 -12.66
N SER A 177 6.12 4.05 -11.70
CA SER A 177 4.98 4.90 -11.34
C SER A 177 4.84 6.18 -12.16
N VAL A 178 5.80 6.55 -13.02
CA VAL A 178 5.68 7.73 -13.87
C VAL A 178 4.97 7.34 -15.15
N ILE A 179 3.72 7.76 -15.29
CA ILE A 179 2.98 7.64 -16.55
C ILE A 179 3.54 8.69 -17.51
N LEU A 180 4.04 8.24 -18.65
CA LEU A 180 4.47 9.10 -19.76
C LEU A 180 3.32 9.17 -20.75
N LEU A 181 2.71 10.34 -20.89
CA LEU A 181 1.66 10.59 -21.87
C LEU A 181 2.23 11.41 -23.02
N GLU A 182 1.96 10.99 -24.25
CA GLU A 182 2.23 11.80 -25.43
C GLU A 182 0.96 12.58 -25.80
N LYS A 183 1.03 13.92 -25.80
CA LYS A 183 -0.04 14.80 -26.28
C LYS A 183 0.57 15.76 -27.30
N ASP A 184 -0.02 15.83 -28.50
CA ASP A 184 0.43 16.67 -29.61
C ASP A 184 1.92 16.51 -29.98
N GLY A 185 2.44 15.28 -29.90
CA GLY A 185 3.85 14.97 -30.19
C GLY A 185 4.84 15.41 -29.12
N MET A 186 4.38 15.86 -27.94
CA MET A 186 5.21 16.19 -26.79
C MET A 186 5.03 15.18 -25.65
N GLU A 187 6.15 14.73 -25.07
CA GLU A 187 6.14 13.90 -23.86
C GLU A 187 5.80 14.72 -22.61
N VAL A 188 4.70 14.36 -21.95
CA VAL A 188 4.26 14.92 -20.68
C VAL A 188 4.71 13.99 -19.56
N LYS A 189 5.56 14.51 -18.66
CA LYS A 189 6.14 13.76 -17.52
C LYS A 189 5.53 14.13 -16.17
N ASP A 190 4.88 15.29 -16.11
CA ASP A 190 4.22 15.82 -14.92
C ASP A 190 2.93 15.04 -14.64
N GLN A 191 2.88 14.31 -13.51
CA GLN A 191 1.76 13.43 -13.18
C GLN A 191 0.45 14.20 -12.92
N THR A 192 0.52 15.44 -12.46
CA THR A 192 -0.67 16.28 -12.28
C THR A 192 -1.26 16.62 -13.65
N LYS A 193 -0.42 17.00 -14.61
CA LYS A 193 -0.88 17.26 -15.99
C LYS A 193 -1.40 16.01 -16.68
N VAL A 194 -0.76 14.86 -16.46
CA VAL A 194 -1.25 13.58 -16.98
C VAL A 194 -2.64 13.27 -16.43
N ALA A 195 -2.86 13.47 -15.12
CA ALA A 195 -4.18 13.29 -14.51
C ALA A 195 -5.22 14.27 -15.08
N GLU A 196 -4.86 15.55 -15.24
CA GLU A 196 -5.70 16.56 -15.90
C GLU A 196 -6.08 16.15 -17.32
N TYR A 197 -5.14 15.65 -18.12
CA TYR A 197 -5.42 15.16 -19.48
C TYR A 197 -6.31 13.92 -19.50
N PHE A 198 -6.19 13.02 -18.52
CA PHE A 198 -7.15 11.93 -18.38
C PHE A 198 -8.54 12.45 -18.01
N VAL A 199 -8.63 13.39 -17.06
CA VAL A 199 -9.90 14.01 -16.70
C VAL A 199 -10.52 14.65 -17.93
N GLU A 200 -9.78 15.51 -18.65
CA GLU A 200 -10.20 16.16 -19.89
C GLU A 200 -10.72 15.13 -20.90
N TYR A 201 -9.91 14.11 -21.24
CA TYR A 201 -10.31 13.06 -22.18
C TYR A 201 -11.59 12.33 -21.75
N PHE A 202 -11.70 11.90 -20.50
CA PHE A 202 -12.88 11.15 -20.03
C PHE A 202 -14.12 12.04 -19.84
N THR A 203 -13.93 13.33 -19.59
CA THR A 203 -15.05 14.30 -19.58
C THR A 203 -15.50 14.65 -20.99
N GLU A 204 -14.58 14.81 -21.94
CA GLU A 204 -14.88 15.17 -23.32
C GLU A 204 -15.44 14.00 -24.13
N ILE A 205 -14.94 12.78 -23.94
CA ILE A 205 -15.51 11.61 -24.61
C ILE A 205 -16.96 11.38 -24.23
N ALA A 206 -17.36 11.80 -23.02
CA ALA A 206 -18.76 11.77 -22.60
C ALA A 206 -19.61 12.81 -23.36
N CYS A 207 -19.03 13.93 -23.82
CA CYS A 207 -19.73 14.91 -24.66
C CYS A 207 -20.16 14.33 -26.02
N GLU A 208 -19.41 13.38 -26.56
CA GLU A 208 -19.78 12.68 -27.80
C GLU A 208 -20.75 11.50 -27.56
N ILE A 209 -20.93 11.09 -26.31
CA ILE A 209 -21.72 9.92 -25.91
C ILE A 209 -22.95 10.38 -25.11
N GLY A 210 -24.03 10.67 -25.83
CA GLY A 210 -25.34 10.95 -25.22
C GLY A 210 -25.88 12.33 -25.53
N ASP A 211 -26.79 12.80 -24.70
CA ASP A 211 -27.44 14.11 -24.84
C ASP A 211 -26.58 15.17 -24.15
N PRO A 212 -26.03 16.18 -24.86
CA PRO A 212 -25.17 17.21 -24.28
C PRO A 212 -25.84 18.00 -23.15
N GLU A 213 -27.17 18.13 -23.17
CA GLU A 213 -27.93 18.78 -22.10
C GLU A 213 -27.74 18.05 -20.76
N LEU A 214 -27.48 16.73 -20.75
CA LEU A 214 -27.27 15.95 -19.52
C LEU A 214 -26.00 16.32 -18.77
N LEU A 215 -24.96 16.78 -19.47
CA LEU A 215 -23.67 17.13 -18.87
C LEU A 215 -23.70 18.48 -18.16
N GLU A 216 -24.66 19.32 -18.48
CA GLU A 216 -24.88 20.63 -17.84
C GLU A 216 -25.83 20.55 -16.63
N LEU A 217 -26.45 19.40 -16.39
CA LEU A 217 -27.38 19.20 -15.27
C LEU A 217 -26.63 18.90 -13.97
N PHE A 218 -27.06 19.56 -12.90
CA PHE A 218 -26.65 19.20 -11.54
C PHE A 218 -27.33 17.90 -11.09
N GLU A 219 -26.73 17.19 -10.12
CA GLU A 219 -27.24 15.92 -9.59
C GLU A 219 -28.73 15.98 -9.22
N GLY A 220 -29.17 17.08 -8.61
CA GLY A 220 -30.57 17.33 -8.28
C GLY A 220 -31.52 17.35 -9.50
N GLN A 221 -31.07 17.88 -10.64
CA GLN A 221 -31.87 17.98 -11.86
C GLN A 221 -31.93 16.65 -12.63
N LEU A 222 -30.94 15.78 -12.44
CA LEU A 222 -30.94 14.43 -13.02
C LEU A 222 -32.05 13.55 -12.43
N TYR A 223 -32.47 13.80 -11.18
CA TYR A 223 -33.56 13.03 -10.54
C TYR A 223 -34.90 13.15 -11.25
N ASP A 224 -35.14 14.28 -11.91
CA ASP A 224 -36.41 14.59 -12.59
C ASP A 224 -36.22 14.67 -14.12
N TYR A 225 -35.11 14.15 -14.62
CA TYR A 225 -34.87 14.11 -16.06
C TYR A 225 -35.86 13.16 -16.76
N LYS A 226 -36.23 13.49 -18.00
CA LYS A 226 -37.26 12.78 -18.78
C LYS A 226 -37.05 11.26 -18.85
N SER A 227 -35.81 10.78 -18.91
CA SER A 227 -35.53 9.33 -18.92
C SER A 227 -35.80 8.68 -17.57
N VAL A 228 -35.50 9.36 -16.46
CA VAL A 228 -35.78 8.90 -15.10
C VAL A 228 -37.29 8.96 -14.81
N GLU A 229 -37.96 10.03 -15.22
CA GLU A 229 -39.42 10.13 -15.19
C GLU A 229 -40.08 9.04 -16.04
N SER A 230 -39.57 8.79 -17.24
CA SER A 230 -40.05 7.70 -18.10
C SER A 230 -39.92 6.34 -17.40
N ILE A 231 -38.78 6.06 -16.74
CA ILE A 231 -38.61 4.83 -15.95
C ILE A 231 -39.59 4.80 -14.77
N ARG A 232 -39.82 5.91 -14.07
CA ARG A 232 -40.78 6.00 -12.95
C ARG A 232 -42.20 5.75 -13.44
N ASN A 233 -42.58 6.29 -14.60
CA ASN A 233 -43.93 6.19 -15.16
C ASN A 233 -44.17 4.83 -15.85
N HIS A 234 -43.14 4.21 -16.45
CA HIS A 234 -43.20 2.85 -16.99
C HIS A 234 -43.16 1.75 -15.91
N LYS A 235 -43.02 2.11 -14.61
CA LYS A 235 -43.14 1.16 -13.49
C LYS A 235 -44.59 0.75 -13.17
N GLU A 236 -45.59 1.20 -13.94
CA GLU A 236 -46.94 0.61 -13.93
C GLU A 236 -47.00 -0.78 -14.59
N ILE A 237 -45.92 -1.58 -14.55
CA ILE A 237 -46.00 -3.02 -14.80
C ILE A 237 -46.44 -3.69 -13.49
N ASP A 238 -47.76 -3.74 -13.37
CA ASP A 238 -48.63 -4.76 -12.78
C ASP A 238 -47.91 -5.95 -12.09
N ASN A 239 -48.18 -6.14 -10.79
CA ASN A 239 -47.92 -7.33 -9.98
C ASN A 239 -46.48 -7.93 -9.89
N SER A 240 -45.44 -7.22 -10.30
CA SER A 240 -44.05 -7.68 -10.10
C SER A 240 -43.58 -7.54 -8.63
N PRO A 241 -42.80 -8.48 -8.08
CA PRO A 241 -42.28 -8.38 -6.72
C PRO A 241 -41.36 -7.17 -6.60
N LYS A 242 -41.76 -6.20 -5.77
CA LYS A 242 -40.95 -5.00 -5.49
C LYS A 242 -39.69 -5.41 -4.74
N PHE A 243 -38.53 -5.22 -5.36
CA PHE A 243 -37.25 -5.34 -4.67
C PHE A 243 -37.18 -4.28 -3.56
N ARG A 244 -36.91 -4.72 -2.34
CA ARG A 244 -36.63 -3.84 -1.21
C ARG A 244 -35.36 -4.33 -0.54
N VAL A 245 -34.44 -3.41 -0.29
CA VAL A 245 -33.29 -3.69 0.57
C VAL A 245 -33.82 -3.76 2.00
N GLY A 246 -33.74 -4.95 2.59
CA GLY A 246 -34.08 -5.15 4.00
C GLY A 246 -33.01 -4.59 4.92
N LYS A 247 -33.34 -4.47 6.21
CA LYS A 247 -32.32 -4.20 7.23
C LYS A 247 -31.31 -5.35 7.28
N VAL A 248 -30.03 -5.01 7.37
CA VAL A 248 -28.97 -5.97 7.61
C VAL A 248 -29.02 -6.47 9.06
N ARG A 249 -28.76 -7.77 9.23
CA ARG A 249 -28.70 -8.43 10.53
C ARG A 249 -27.29 -8.41 11.09
N GLN A 250 -27.17 -8.48 12.42
CA GLN A 250 -25.86 -8.46 13.08
C GLN A 250 -24.99 -9.66 12.70
N ASP A 251 -25.57 -10.84 12.50
CA ASP A 251 -24.81 -12.02 12.07
C ASP A 251 -24.28 -11.90 10.64
N GLU A 252 -25.00 -11.23 9.74
CA GLU A 252 -24.50 -10.93 8.39
C GLU A 252 -23.27 -10.01 8.43
N VAL A 253 -23.35 -8.95 9.25
CA VAL A 253 -22.24 -8.00 9.46
C VAL A 253 -21.05 -8.70 10.14
N GLN A 254 -21.31 -9.50 11.18
CA GLN A 254 -20.29 -10.29 11.86
C GLN A 254 -19.56 -11.22 10.89
N LEU A 255 -20.32 -11.98 10.09
CA LEU A 255 -19.77 -12.91 9.12
C LEU A 255 -18.96 -12.18 8.05
N ALA A 256 -19.39 -11.00 7.61
CA ALA A 256 -18.66 -10.18 6.66
C ALA A 256 -17.30 -9.71 7.23
N LEU A 257 -17.29 -9.23 8.49
CA LEU A 257 -16.06 -8.81 9.18
C LEU A 257 -15.11 -9.98 9.42
N GLU A 258 -15.62 -11.14 9.82
CA GLU A 258 -14.83 -12.36 10.03
C GLU A 258 -14.23 -12.89 8.73
N ASN A 259 -14.89 -12.70 7.59
CA ASN A 259 -14.40 -13.14 6.28
C ASN A 259 -13.44 -12.14 5.61
N LEU A 260 -13.12 -11.02 6.27
CA LEU A 260 -12.14 -10.07 5.74
C LEU A 260 -10.78 -10.73 5.50
N LYS A 261 -10.26 -10.51 4.28
CA LYS A 261 -8.92 -10.97 3.90
C LYS A 261 -7.88 -10.03 4.50
N VAL A 262 -7.19 -10.52 5.53
CA VAL A 262 -6.18 -9.78 6.31
C VAL A 262 -5.01 -9.26 5.45
N SER A 263 -4.72 -9.90 4.31
CA SER A 263 -3.65 -9.53 3.39
C SER A 263 -4.01 -8.41 2.41
N LYS A 264 -5.27 -7.98 2.36
CA LYS A 264 -5.70 -6.88 1.48
C LYS A 264 -5.35 -5.52 2.08
N SER A 265 -5.12 -4.56 1.20
CA SER A 265 -4.83 -3.17 1.57
C SER A 265 -5.97 -2.55 2.38
N CYS A 266 -5.64 -1.58 3.23
CA CYS A 266 -6.64 -0.72 3.86
C CYS A 266 -7.28 0.20 2.82
N GLY A 267 -8.50 0.67 3.12
CA GLY A 267 -9.13 1.72 2.34
C GLY A 267 -8.63 3.11 2.73
N TYR A 268 -9.33 4.12 2.23
CA TYR A 268 -9.07 5.54 2.53
C TYR A 268 -9.12 5.88 4.04
N ASP A 269 -9.84 5.08 4.83
CA ASP A 269 -9.94 5.21 6.29
C ASP A 269 -8.65 4.81 7.04
N GLY A 270 -7.68 4.17 6.37
CA GLY A 270 -6.47 3.67 6.98
C GLY A 270 -6.70 2.57 8.03
N LEU A 271 -7.87 1.92 8.02
CA LEU A 271 -8.23 0.82 8.92
C LEU A 271 -7.81 -0.52 8.32
N PRO A 272 -6.83 -1.23 8.91
CA PRO A 272 -6.39 -2.50 8.36
C PRO A 272 -7.42 -3.60 8.63
N ASN A 273 -7.67 -4.45 7.62
CA ASN A 273 -8.56 -5.63 7.75
C ASN A 273 -8.20 -6.53 8.93
N ARG A 274 -6.91 -6.63 9.27
CA ARG A 274 -6.44 -7.37 10.45
C ARG A 274 -7.12 -6.88 11.74
N LEU A 275 -7.25 -5.57 11.87
CA LEU A 275 -7.76 -4.91 13.06
C LEU A 275 -9.27 -5.03 13.12
N LEU A 276 -9.97 -4.77 12.00
CA LEU A 276 -11.41 -4.97 11.88
C LEU A 276 -11.83 -6.41 12.23
N LYS A 277 -11.06 -7.39 11.76
CA LYS A 277 -11.29 -8.80 12.08
C LYS A 277 -10.99 -9.15 13.55
N LEU A 278 -10.01 -8.49 14.17
CA LEU A 278 -9.67 -8.67 15.59
C LEU A 278 -10.78 -8.18 16.52
N ILE A 279 -11.50 -7.13 16.10
CA ILE A 279 -12.54 -6.48 16.91
C ILE A 279 -13.96 -6.75 16.41
N SER A 280 -14.12 -7.66 15.45
CA SER A 280 -15.38 -7.88 14.71
C SER A 280 -16.56 -8.08 15.64
N GLY A 281 -16.44 -8.99 16.61
CA GLY A 281 -17.49 -9.33 17.57
C GLY A 281 -18.01 -8.15 18.38
N ARG A 282 -17.18 -7.15 18.65
CA ARG A 282 -17.54 -5.98 19.46
C ARG A 282 -18.01 -4.81 18.59
N LEU A 283 -17.49 -4.71 17.37
CA LEU A 283 -17.80 -3.63 16.43
C LEU A 283 -19.14 -3.84 15.71
N THR A 284 -19.52 -5.10 15.47
CA THR A 284 -20.71 -5.50 14.71
C THR A 284 -21.98 -4.74 15.09
N PRO A 285 -22.39 -4.62 16.37
CA PRO A 285 -23.64 -3.94 16.71
C PRO A 285 -23.70 -2.50 16.19
N SER A 286 -22.60 -1.75 16.37
CA SER A 286 -22.49 -0.35 15.94
C SER A 286 -22.51 -0.21 14.41
N LEU A 287 -21.84 -1.11 13.68
CA LEU A 287 -21.83 -1.11 12.22
C LEU A 287 -23.18 -1.52 11.63
N THR A 288 -23.83 -2.54 12.19
CA THR A 288 -25.18 -2.95 11.77
C THR A 288 -26.16 -1.80 11.88
N GLN A 289 -26.07 -1.03 12.96
CA GLN A 289 -26.86 0.18 13.14
C GLN A 289 -26.56 1.22 12.07
N MET A 290 -25.28 1.56 11.85
CA MET A 290 -24.86 2.51 10.83
C MET A 290 -25.36 2.12 9.43
N PHE A 291 -25.18 0.85 9.05
CA PHE A 291 -25.67 0.34 7.75
C PHE A 291 -27.19 0.43 7.63
N ASN A 292 -27.92 0.13 8.71
CA ASN A 292 -29.38 0.23 8.69
C ASN A 292 -29.87 1.68 8.62
N ALA A 293 -29.15 2.64 9.22
CA ALA A 293 -29.41 4.07 9.05
C ALA A 293 -29.18 4.50 7.60
N CYS A 294 -28.07 4.07 6.98
CA CYS A 294 -27.79 4.32 5.57
C CYS A 294 -28.89 3.78 4.64
N ILE A 295 -29.36 2.55 4.89
CA ILE A 295 -30.44 1.92 4.11
C ILE A 295 -31.76 2.67 4.30
N GLN A 296 -32.08 3.09 5.53
CA GLN A 296 -33.32 3.81 5.83
C GLN A 296 -33.38 5.18 5.14
N ASP A 297 -32.26 5.91 5.19
CA ASP A 297 -32.17 7.28 4.65
C ASP A 297 -31.80 7.29 3.16
N ASN A 298 -31.56 6.10 2.57
CA ASN A 298 -31.06 5.92 1.20
C ASN A 298 -29.80 6.74 0.92
N TYR A 299 -28.94 6.89 1.93
CA TYR A 299 -27.74 7.70 1.87
C TYR A 299 -26.54 6.93 2.39
N TRP A 300 -25.39 7.13 1.76
CA TRP A 300 -24.13 6.51 2.15
C TRP A 300 -23.08 7.59 2.43
N PRO A 301 -22.30 7.47 3.53
CA PRO A 301 -21.30 8.46 3.89
C PRO A 301 -20.36 8.80 2.73
N VAL A 302 -20.06 10.09 2.55
CA VAL A 302 -19.15 10.57 1.49
C VAL A 302 -17.77 9.93 1.62
N GLN A 303 -17.31 9.68 2.85
CA GLN A 303 -16.03 9.03 3.10
C GLN A 303 -15.96 7.61 2.54
N TRP A 304 -17.09 6.87 2.49
CA TRP A 304 -17.13 5.52 1.91
C TRP A 304 -17.08 5.50 0.40
N LYS A 305 -17.31 6.66 -0.24
CA LYS A 305 -17.21 6.84 -1.69
C LYS A 305 -15.79 7.18 -2.13
N LYS A 306 -14.85 7.37 -1.19
CA LYS A 306 -13.44 7.68 -1.48
C LYS A 306 -12.61 6.41 -1.65
N GLY A 307 -11.64 6.45 -2.57
CA GLY A 307 -10.63 5.43 -2.75
C GLY A 307 -9.23 6.02 -2.73
N GLU A 308 -8.24 5.23 -2.30
CA GLU A 308 -6.83 5.50 -2.61
C GLU A 308 -6.46 4.70 -3.87
N TRP A 309 -5.84 5.41 -4.83
CA TRP A 309 -5.31 4.85 -6.07
C TRP A 309 -3.82 4.56 -5.91
#